data_AF-A0A7S3SX30-F1
#
_entry.id   AF-A0A7S3SX30-F1
#
_cell.length_a   1.000
_cell.length_b   1.000
_cell.length_c   1.000
_cell.angle_alpha   90.00
_cell.angle_beta   90.00
_cell.angle_gamma   90.00
#
_symmetry.space_group_name_H-M   'P 1'
#
loop_
_entity.id
_entity.type
_entity.pdbx_description
1 polymer ?
#
loop_
_entity_poly.entity_id
_entity_poly.type
_entity_poly.pdbx_seq_one_letter_code
_entity_poly.pdbx_strand_id
1 'polypeptide(L)'
;RREQSTALAAKEARRKTMAESEESGPVIRFRNYTPSSEGLKGNEVPKPEVPSVEEQVGSAAIIHSDPTQEPLLNLAPKKINWDLKRDMEPQLKKLRAMTDRAIIQLIRERVAKEEATEGTKTDLSTAVAQRQRGELEDED
;
A
#
# COMPACT_ATOMS: atom_id res chain seq x y z
N ARG A 1 -72.14 44.03 19.90
CA ARG A 1 -71.73 44.35 18.49
C ARG A 1 -70.21 44.21 18.24
N ARG A 2 -69.34 44.14 19.28
CA ARG A 2 -67.86 44.07 19.14
C ARG A 2 -67.30 42.63 19.03
N GLU A 3 -68.07 41.62 19.40
CA GLU A 3 -67.66 40.21 19.36
C GLU A 3 -67.79 39.58 17.96
N GLN A 4 -68.70 40.10 17.12
CA GLN A 4 -68.86 39.59 15.76
C GLN A 4 -67.77 40.08 14.79
N SER A 5 -66.99 41.12 15.13
CA SER A 5 -65.93 41.66 14.28
C SER A 5 -64.61 40.90 14.40
N THR A 6 -64.24 40.39 15.58
CA THR A 6 -63.01 39.61 15.77
C THR A 6 -63.13 38.20 15.19
N ALA A 7 -64.35 37.63 15.22
CA ALA A 7 -64.65 36.34 14.59
C ALA A 7 -64.55 36.38 13.06
N LEU A 8 -64.94 37.50 12.42
CA LEU A 8 -64.78 37.70 10.98
C LEU A 8 -63.32 37.93 10.59
N ALA A 9 -62.57 38.71 11.37
CA ALA A 9 -61.14 38.92 11.15
C ALA A 9 -60.30 37.64 11.30
N ALA A 10 -60.62 36.79 12.29
CA ALA A 10 -59.97 35.50 12.47
C ALA A 10 -60.33 34.51 11.34
N LYS A 11 -61.56 34.60 10.80
CA LYS A 11 -62.02 33.79 9.67
C LYS A 11 -61.35 34.22 8.36
N GLU A 12 -61.13 35.52 8.15
CA GLU A 12 -60.36 36.05 7.02
C GLU A 12 -58.87 35.71 7.12
N ALA A 13 -58.25 35.79 8.30
CA ALA A 13 -56.86 35.41 8.50
C ALA A 13 -56.63 33.91 8.19
N ARG A 14 -57.53 33.03 8.66
CA ARG A 14 -57.48 31.60 8.33
C ARG A 14 -57.71 31.31 6.84
N ARG A 15 -58.59 32.08 6.19
CA ARG A 15 -58.84 31.96 4.74
C ARG A 15 -57.63 32.41 3.93
N LYS A 16 -56.91 33.43 4.40
CA LYS A 16 -55.66 33.92 3.79
C LYS A 16 -54.51 32.92 3.95
N THR A 17 -54.36 32.30 5.12
CA THR A 17 -53.34 31.26 5.33
C THR A 17 -53.64 29.95 4.59
N MET A 18 -54.92 29.59 4.40
CA MET A 18 -55.30 28.42 3.58
C MET A 18 -55.12 28.69 2.08
N ALA A 19 -55.44 29.90 1.59
CA ALA A 19 -55.23 30.27 0.19
C ALA A 19 -53.74 30.31 -0.19
N GLU A 20 -52.88 30.76 0.72
CA GLU A 20 -51.42 30.81 0.49
C GLU A 20 -50.76 29.41 0.49
N SER A 21 -51.42 28.40 1.11
CA SER A 21 -50.98 27.00 1.07
C SER A 21 -51.45 26.22 -0.18
N GLU A 22 -52.47 26.71 -0.89
CA GLU A 22 -53.01 26.08 -2.10
C GLU A 22 -52.33 26.56 -3.40
N GLU A 23 -51.62 27.69 -3.38
CA GLU A 23 -50.81 28.18 -4.52
C GLU A 23 -49.38 27.61 -4.56
N SER A 24 -48.96 26.87 -3.53
CA SER A 24 -47.63 26.26 -3.48
C SER A 24 -47.63 24.91 -4.20
N GLY A 25 -47.55 24.97 -5.53
CA GLY A 25 -47.26 23.81 -6.37
C GLY A 25 -45.91 23.16 -6.04
N PRO A 26 -45.56 22.01 -6.66
CA PRO A 26 -44.33 21.30 -6.38
C PRO A 26 -43.09 22.19 -6.53
N VAL A 27 -42.28 22.28 -5.47
CA VAL A 27 -41.04 23.09 -5.45
C VAL A 27 -40.01 22.49 -6.40
N ILE A 28 -39.76 23.17 -7.51
CA ILE A 28 -38.77 22.79 -8.51
C ILE A 28 -37.38 23.09 -7.96
N ARG A 29 -36.45 22.12 -8.02
CA ARG A 29 -35.03 22.31 -7.64
C ARG A 29 -34.11 21.97 -8.80
N PHE A 30 -33.19 22.88 -9.12
CA PHE A 30 -32.26 22.70 -10.23
C PHE A 30 -30.91 22.16 -9.72
N ARG A 31 -30.57 20.93 -10.09
CA ARG A 31 -29.29 20.28 -9.71
C ARG A 31 -28.23 20.35 -10.81
N ASN A 32 -28.66 20.36 -12.07
CA ASN A 32 -27.79 20.30 -13.27
C ASN A 32 -28.07 21.44 -14.28
N TYR A 33 -28.80 22.49 -13.90
CA TYR A 33 -29.21 23.57 -14.81
C TYR A 33 -29.28 24.92 -14.08
N THR A 34 -28.88 26.01 -14.75
CA THR A 34 -28.98 27.37 -14.20
C THR A 34 -30.14 28.10 -14.88
N PRO A 35 -31.24 28.40 -14.16
CA PRO A 35 -32.40 29.05 -14.75
C PRO A 35 -32.10 30.51 -15.11
N SER A 36 -32.53 30.92 -16.31
CA SER A 36 -32.32 32.29 -16.80
C SER A 36 -33.19 33.33 -16.08
N SER A 37 -34.40 32.95 -15.65
CA SER A 37 -35.35 33.82 -14.96
C SER A 37 -34.97 34.07 -13.50
N GLU A 38 -34.95 35.33 -13.08
CA GLU A 38 -34.50 35.76 -11.74
C GLU A 38 -35.30 35.12 -10.58
N GLY A 39 -36.61 34.90 -10.76
CA GLY A 39 -37.45 34.27 -9.74
C GLY A 39 -37.17 32.77 -9.50
N LEU A 40 -36.46 32.09 -10.41
CA LEU A 40 -36.15 30.66 -10.28
C LEU A 40 -34.70 30.40 -9.87
N LYS A 41 -33.83 31.43 -9.87
CA LYS A 41 -32.43 31.33 -9.42
C LYS A 41 -32.31 30.92 -7.96
N GLY A 42 -33.28 31.30 -7.12
CA GLY A 42 -33.33 30.91 -5.71
C GLY A 42 -33.55 29.41 -5.46
N ASN A 43 -33.89 28.64 -6.50
CA ASN A 43 -34.14 27.20 -6.42
C ASN A 43 -32.97 26.34 -6.95
N GLU A 44 -31.78 26.94 -7.16
CA GLU A 44 -30.57 26.24 -7.57
C GLU A 44 -29.93 25.53 -6.36
N VAL A 45 -29.57 24.26 -6.54
CA VAL A 45 -28.88 23.48 -5.51
C VAL A 45 -27.38 23.78 -5.59
N PRO A 46 -26.70 24.13 -4.49
CA PRO A 46 -25.27 24.41 -4.52
C PRO A 46 -24.51 23.18 -5.03
N LYS A 47 -23.60 23.42 -5.97
CA LYS A 47 -22.75 22.36 -6.53
C LYS A 47 -21.86 21.79 -5.42
N PRO A 48 -21.77 20.47 -5.25
CA PRO A 48 -20.86 19.88 -4.27
C PRO A 48 -19.41 20.21 -4.64
N GLU A 49 -18.67 20.76 -3.68
CA GLU A 49 -17.22 20.88 -3.76
C GLU A 49 -16.62 19.49 -3.65
N VAL A 50 -16.09 18.97 -4.76
CA VAL A 50 -15.26 17.76 -4.72
C VAL A 50 -13.88 18.14 -4.19
N PRO A 51 -13.28 17.35 -3.28
CA PRO A 51 -11.91 17.62 -2.82
C PRO A 51 -10.95 17.60 -4.02
N SER A 52 -9.96 18.49 -3.99
CA SER A 52 -8.94 18.53 -5.05
C SER A 52 -8.17 17.21 -5.06
N VAL A 53 -7.89 16.70 -6.26
CA VAL A 53 -7.12 15.47 -6.48
C VAL A 53 -5.76 15.52 -5.77
N GLU A 54 -5.18 16.72 -5.62
CA GLU A 54 -3.91 16.96 -4.94
C GLU A 54 -3.94 16.56 -3.46
N GLU A 55 -5.04 16.84 -2.75
CA GLU A 55 -5.19 16.50 -1.33
C GLU A 55 -5.28 14.99 -1.12
N GLN A 56 -5.92 14.29 -2.05
CA GLN A 56 -6.07 12.85 -2.00
C GLN A 56 -4.73 12.13 -2.31
N VAL A 57 -3.94 12.67 -3.25
CA VAL A 57 -2.62 12.15 -3.60
C VAL A 57 -1.61 12.33 -2.46
N GLY A 58 -1.67 13.43 -1.70
CA GLY A 58 -0.80 13.67 -0.55
C GLY A 58 -0.90 12.60 0.54
N SER A 59 -2.10 12.05 0.77
CA SER A 59 -2.32 10.98 1.74
C SER A 59 -1.87 9.60 1.26
N ALA A 60 -1.95 9.32 -0.05
CA ALA A 60 -1.60 8.03 -0.65
C ALA A 60 -0.08 7.83 -0.78
N ALA A 61 0.69 8.91 -0.97
CA ALA A 61 2.15 8.83 -1.10
C ALA A 61 2.85 8.28 0.16
N ILE A 62 2.23 8.43 1.34
CA ILE A 62 2.78 7.97 2.62
C ILE A 62 2.58 6.46 2.81
N ILE A 63 1.60 5.84 2.15
CA ILE A 63 1.20 4.44 2.36
C ILE A 63 2.14 3.45 1.65
N HIS A 64 2.92 3.89 0.66
CA HIS A 64 3.84 3.04 -0.10
C HIS A 64 5.26 2.96 0.48
N SER A 65 5.50 3.41 1.71
CA SER A 65 6.83 3.45 2.32
C SER A 65 7.29 2.11 2.91
N ASP A 66 7.09 0.99 2.21
CA ASP A 66 7.88 -0.20 2.54
C ASP A 66 9.33 0.08 2.09
N PRO A 67 10.31 0.20 3.01
CA PRO A 67 11.68 0.58 2.65
C PRO A 67 12.37 -0.44 1.72
N THR A 68 11.78 -1.63 1.55
CA THR A 68 12.27 -2.66 0.63
C THR A 68 11.70 -2.56 -0.79
N GLN A 69 10.63 -1.77 -0.99
CA GLN A 69 9.98 -1.58 -2.27
C GLN A 69 10.25 -0.17 -2.78
N GLU A 70 11.07 -0.08 -3.84
CA GLU A 70 11.22 1.19 -4.55
C GLU A 70 9.88 1.58 -5.18
N PRO A 71 9.45 2.85 -5.06
CA PRO A 71 8.20 3.32 -5.63
C PRO A 71 8.24 3.17 -7.15
N LEU A 72 7.22 2.50 -7.71
CA LEU A 72 7.10 2.15 -9.14
C LEU A 72 7.30 3.36 -10.09
N LEU A 73 7.02 4.56 -9.60
CA LEU A 73 7.16 5.83 -10.32
C LEU A 73 8.62 6.23 -10.61
N ASN A 74 9.61 5.65 -9.90
CA ASN A 74 11.03 5.95 -10.04
C ASN A 74 11.85 4.79 -10.66
N LEU A 75 11.18 3.79 -11.25
CA LEU A 75 11.88 2.61 -11.78
C LEU A 75 12.51 2.92 -13.14
N ALA A 76 13.82 3.20 -13.13
CA ALA A 76 14.63 3.17 -14.36
C ALA A 76 14.55 1.77 -15.01
N PRO A 77 14.74 1.65 -16.34
CA PRO A 77 14.77 0.34 -16.98
C PRO A 77 15.91 -0.52 -16.42
N LYS A 78 15.56 -1.51 -15.59
CA LYS A 78 16.50 -2.48 -14.99
C LYS A 78 16.64 -3.73 -15.87
N LYS A 79 17.67 -4.53 -15.59
CA LYS A 79 17.90 -5.83 -16.27
C LYS A 79 16.73 -6.78 -15.98
N ILE A 80 16.32 -7.59 -16.96
CA ILE A 80 15.17 -8.53 -16.86
C ILE A 80 15.23 -9.43 -15.60
N ASN A 81 16.43 -9.87 -15.21
CA ASN A 81 16.62 -10.77 -14.06
C ASN A 81 16.98 -10.04 -12.74
N TRP A 82 16.79 -8.72 -12.67
CA TRP A 82 17.08 -7.92 -11.47
C TRP A 82 16.32 -8.42 -10.24
N ASP A 83 15.02 -8.65 -10.43
CA ASP A 83 14.10 -9.01 -9.35
C ASP A 83 14.40 -10.43 -8.86
N LEU A 84 14.63 -11.33 -9.82
CA LEU A 84 15.06 -12.68 -9.54
C LEU A 84 16.34 -12.73 -8.68
N LYS A 85 17.32 -11.87 -8.95
CA LYS A 85 18.54 -11.82 -8.13
C LYS A 85 18.25 -11.35 -6.71
N ARG A 86 17.49 -10.26 -6.57
CA ARG A 86 17.13 -9.69 -5.27
C ARG A 86 16.43 -10.72 -4.38
N ASP A 87 15.48 -11.45 -4.96
CA ASP A 87 14.63 -12.37 -4.20
C ASP A 87 15.32 -13.72 -3.93
N MET A 88 16.22 -14.16 -4.83
CA MET A 88 16.99 -15.40 -4.66
C MET A 88 18.20 -15.25 -3.74
N GLU A 89 18.81 -14.07 -3.67
CA GLU A 89 19.98 -13.80 -2.83
C GLU A 89 19.80 -14.17 -1.34
N PRO A 90 18.70 -13.81 -0.64
CA PRO A 90 18.51 -14.19 0.76
C PRO A 90 18.34 -15.71 0.94
N GLN A 91 17.72 -16.41 -0.01
CA GLN A 91 17.58 -17.86 0.03
C GLN A 91 18.94 -18.55 -0.16
N LEU A 92 19.71 -18.11 -1.17
CA LEU A 92 21.05 -18.61 -1.44
C LEU A 92 21.99 -18.35 -0.26
N LYS A 93 21.89 -17.20 0.41
CA LYS A 93 22.70 -16.90 1.60
C LYS A 93 22.44 -17.90 2.74
N LYS A 94 21.17 -18.24 3.01
CA LYS A 94 20.82 -19.25 4.02
C LYS A 94 21.36 -20.62 3.63
N LEU A 95 21.19 -21.01 2.38
CA LEU A 95 21.64 -22.31 1.88
C LEU A 95 23.17 -22.42 1.94
N ARG A 96 23.90 -21.41 1.46
CA ARG A 96 25.38 -21.35 1.55
C ARG A 96 25.87 -21.55 2.98
N ALA A 97 25.27 -20.86 3.95
CA ALA A 97 25.63 -21.03 5.36
C ALA A 97 25.38 -22.44 5.90
N MET A 98 24.36 -23.15 5.41
CA MET A 98 24.11 -24.55 5.76
C MET A 98 25.13 -25.48 5.08
N THR A 99 25.44 -25.24 3.81
CA THR A 99 26.43 -25.99 3.06
C THR A 99 27.83 -25.85 3.69
N ASP A 100 28.25 -24.64 4.06
CA ASP A 100 29.54 -24.41 4.71
C ASP A 100 29.64 -25.17 6.04
N ARG A 101 28.56 -25.20 6.84
CA ARG A 101 28.51 -25.98 8.08
C ARG A 101 28.62 -27.49 7.81
N ALA A 102 27.90 -27.99 6.81
CA ALA A 102 27.97 -29.39 6.43
C ALA A 102 29.38 -29.78 5.95
N ILE A 103 30.02 -28.92 5.15
CA ILE A 103 31.41 -29.08 4.72
C ILE A 103 32.34 -29.14 5.94
N ILE A 104 32.22 -28.21 6.88
CA ILE A 104 33.03 -28.20 8.11
C ILE A 104 32.83 -29.48 8.92
N GLN A 105 31.60 -29.96 9.05
CA GLN A 105 31.31 -31.20 9.76
C GLN A 105 31.96 -32.41 9.08
N LEU A 106 31.83 -32.52 7.75
CA LEU A 106 32.46 -33.60 6.98
C LEU A 106 33.98 -33.59 7.10
N ILE A 107 34.60 -32.41 7.06
CA ILE A 107 36.05 -32.27 7.25
C ILE A 107 36.45 -32.73 8.66
N ARG A 108 35.71 -32.33 9.70
CA ARG A 108 35.97 -32.77 11.08
C ARG A 108 35.85 -34.28 11.25
N GLU A 109 34.80 -34.89 10.70
CA GLU A 109 34.61 -36.34 10.73
C GLU A 109 35.72 -37.07 9.99
N ARG A 110 36.20 -36.52 8.87
CA ARG A 110 37.31 -37.10 8.11
C ARG A 110 38.62 -37.03 8.88
N VAL A 111 38.97 -35.87 9.43
CA VAL A 111 40.19 -35.70 10.25
C VAL A 111 40.16 -36.62 11.47
N ALA A 112 39.03 -36.72 12.17
CA ALA A 112 38.90 -37.63 13.31
C ALA A 112 39.06 -39.11 12.93
N LYS A 113 38.61 -39.51 11.73
CA LYS A 113 38.85 -40.88 11.21
C LYS A 113 40.32 -41.11 10.89
N GLU A 114 40.98 -40.15 10.23
CA GLU A 114 42.41 -40.21 9.90
C GLU A 114 43.27 -40.27 11.19
N GLU A 115 42.94 -39.47 12.21
CA GLU A 115 43.58 -39.54 13.54
C GLU A 115 43.39 -40.91 14.22
N ALA A 116 42.20 -41.51 14.10
CA ALA A 116 41.92 -42.82 14.69
C ALA A 116 42.65 -43.98 13.96
N THR A 117 42.90 -43.85 12.66
CA THR A 117 43.58 -44.87 11.86
C THR A 117 45.10 -44.73 11.88
N GLU A 118 45.63 -43.51 11.82
CA GLU A 118 47.06 -43.24 11.66
C GLU A 118 47.74 -42.80 12.96
N GLY A 119 46.96 -42.49 14.02
CA GLY A 119 47.48 -42.11 15.35
C GLY A 119 48.22 -40.77 15.38
N THR A 120 48.30 -40.07 14.25
CA THR A 120 48.93 -38.76 14.07
C THR A 120 47.90 -37.66 14.28
N LYS A 121 48.04 -36.91 15.37
CA LYS A 121 47.21 -35.72 15.62
C LYS A 121 47.58 -34.64 14.60
N THR A 122 46.73 -34.44 13.60
CA THR A 122 46.96 -33.46 12.54
C THR A 122 46.00 -32.29 12.71
N ASP A 123 46.55 -31.08 12.82
CA ASP A 123 45.71 -29.88 12.90
C ASP A 123 44.91 -29.71 11.60
N LEU A 124 43.63 -29.37 11.75
CA LEU A 124 42.67 -29.19 10.63
C LEU A 124 43.21 -28.28 9.51
N SER A 125 43.94 -27.22 9.88
CA SER A 125 44.57 -26.30 8.92
C SER A 125 45.65 -26.96 8.08
N THR A 126 46.41 -27.87 8.68
CA THR A 126 47.51 -28.59 8.03
C THR A 126 46.99 -29.69 7.12
N ALA A 127 45.96 -30.43 7.55
CA ALA A 127 45.32 -31.47 6.75
C ALA A 127 44.67 -30.91 5.46
N VAL A 128 43.98 -29.76 5.57
CA VAL A 128 43.38 -29.09 4.40
C VAL A 128 44.47 -28.56 3.45
N ALA A 129 45.52 -27.95 3.99
CA ALA A 129 46.64 -27.45 3.18
C ALA A 129 47.41 -28.58 2.47
N GLN A 130 47.58 -29.73 3.12
CA GLN A 130 48.28 -30.88 2.56
C GLN A 130 47.47 -31.52 1.42
N ARG A 131 46.14 -31.58 1.55
CA ARG A 131 45.26 -32.06 0.47
C ARG A 131 45.26 -31.14 -0.75
N GLN A 132 45.22 -29.82 -0.56
CA GLN A 132 45.32 -28.88 -1.67
C GLN A 132 46.67 -28.95 -2.39
N ARG A 133 47.76 -29.30 -1.69
CA ARG A 133 49.07 -29.51 -2.33
C ARG A 133 49.11 -30.80 -3.15
N GLY A 134 48.56 -31.90 -2.64
CA GLY A 134 48.49 -33.15 -3.40
C GLY A 134 47.65 -33.03 -4.68
N GLU A 135 46.53 -32.32 -4.64
CA GLU A 135 45.68 -32.07 -5.81
C GLU A 135 46.39 -31.23 -6.91
N LEU A 136 47.41 -30.43 -6.57
CA LEU A 136 48.19 -29.66 -7.53
C LEU A 136 49.37 -30.44 -8.11
N GLU A 137 49.81 -31.53 -7.46
CA GLU A 137 50.93 -32.37 -7.91
C GLU A 137 50.47 -33.49 -8.86
N ASP A 138 49.18 -33.84 -8.87
CA ASP A 138 48.59 -34.87 -9.73
C ASP A 138 48.04 -34.34 -11.09
N GLU A 139 48.12 -33.02 -11.34
CA GLU A 139 47.66 -32.39 -12.60
C GLU A 139 48.78 -32.15 -13.65
N ASP A 140 50.03 -32.53 -13.37
CA ASP A 140 51.19 -32.48 -14.29
C ASP A 140 51.62 -33.88 -14.77
#